data_AF-A0A9E5RP63-F1
#
_entry.id   AF-A0A9E5RP63-F1
#
_cell.length_a   1.000
_cell.length_b   1.000
_cell.length_c   1.000
_cell.angle_alpha   90.00
_cell.angle_beta   90.00
_cell.angle_gamma   90.00
#
_symmetry.space_group_name_H-M   'P 1'
#
loop_
_entity.id
_entity.type
_entity.pdbx_description
1 polymer ?
#
loop_
_entity_poly.entity_id
_entity_poly.type
_entity_poly.pdbx_seq_one_letter_code
_entity_poly.pdbx_strand_id
1 'polypeptide(L)' 'MMQANDYSWLFKLTCRVLKYFLLFLVGIAAAYLLAAVFGALHLALPMLPFIGDLVLRLALSILGLMATAVIFESLRY' A
#
# COMPACT_ATOMS: atom_id res chain seq x y z
N MET A 1 27.10 3.01 25.05
CA MET A 1 25.89 3.77 24.68
C MET A 1 25.41 3.24 23.34
N MET A 2 24.39 2.38 23.34
CA MET A 2 23.73 1.89 22.13
C MET A 2 22.27 2.29 22.27
N GLN A 3 21.92 3.44 21.69
CA GLN A 3 20.53 3.86 21.53
C GLN A 3 19.94 2.96 20.44
N ALA A 4 19.36 1.84 20.85
CA ALA A 4 18.61 0.95 19.97
C ALA A 4 17.29 1.65 19.60
N ASN A 5 17.41 2.64 18.71
CA ASN A 5 16.42 3.09 17.75
C ASN A 5 15.01 2.53 17.98
N ASP A 6 14.29 3.16 18.91
CA ASP A 6 12.88 2.91 19.24
C ASP A 6 12.02 3.39 18.06
N TYR A 7 12.15 2.75 16.89
CA TYR A 7 11.17 2.93 15.81
C TYR A 7 9.80 2.62 16.39
N SER A 8 8.96 3.66 16.45
CA SER A 8 7.66 3.58 17.09
C SER A 8 6.89 2.40 16.48
N TRP A 9 6.16 1.66 17.31
CA TRP A 9 5.37 0.51 16.86
C TRP A 9 4.45 0.88 15.67
N LEU A 10 4.02 2.15 15.62
CA LEU A 10 3.26 2.77 14.54
C LEU A 10 4.03 2.85 13.20
N PHE A 11 5.33 3.18 13.24
CA PHE A 11 6.18 3.21 12.06
C PHE A 11 6.39 1.80 11.49
N LYS A 12 6.68 0.82 12.36
CA LYS A 12 6.77 -0.60 11.96
C LYS A 12 5.46 -1.12 11.36
N LEU A 13 4.32 -0.74 11.94
CA LEU A 13 3.00 -1.09 11.40
C LEU A 13 2.78 -0.48 10.02
N THR A 14 3.08 0.82 9.86
CA THR A 14 2.95 1.52 8.58
C THR A 14 3.81 0.86 7.50
N CYS A 15 5.09 0.58 7.77
CA CYS A 15 5.97 -0.13 6.82
C CYS A 15 5.44 -1.53 6.48
N ARG A 16 4.86 -2.24 7.46
CA ARG A 16 4.28 -3.57 7.23
C ARG A 16 3.03 -3.48 6.35
N VAL A 17 2.12 -2.55 6.62
CA VAL A 17 0.93 -2.30 5.79
C VAL A 17 1.34 -1.88 4.37
N LEU A 18 2.31 -0.98 4.22
CA LEU A 18 2.84 -0.56 2.93
C LEU A 18 3.43 -1.73 2.14
N LYS A 19 4.18 -2.63 2.80
CA LYS A 19 4.70 -3.85 2.16
C LYS A 19 3.58 -4.74 1.63
N TYR A 20 2.54 -4.96 2.41
CA TYR A 20 1.38 -5.74 1.97
C TYR A 20 0.61 -5.05 0.84
N PHE A 21 0.51 -3.72 0.86
CA PHE A 21 -0.09 -2.94 -0.21
C PHE A 21 0.68 -3.05 -1.53
N LEU A 22 2.01 -2.96 -1.50
CA LEU A 22 2.84 -3.20 -2.69
C LEU A 22 2.67 -4.63 -3.22
N LEU A 23 2.65 -5.63 -2.35
CA LEU A 23 2.40 -7.03 -2.73
C LEU A 23 1.05 -7.20 -3.42
N PHE A 24 0.01 -6.54 -2.88
CA PHE A 24 -1.31 -6.53 -3.50
C PHE A 24 -1.31 -5.88 -4.89
N LEU A 25 -0.60 -4.76 -5.05
CA LEU A 25 -0.46 -4.07 -6.33
C LEU A 25 0.27 -4.93 -7.38
N VAL A 26 1.31 -5.64 -6.96
CA VAL A 26 2.02 -6.62 -7.80
C VAL A 26 1.08 -7.76 -8.21
N GLY A 27 0.23 -8.24 -7.30
CA GLY A 27 -0.79 -9.24 -7.59
C GLY A 27 -1.79 -8.78 -8.66
N ILE A 28 -2.30 -7.54 -8.55
CA ILE A 28 -3.18 -6.94 -9.56
C ILE A 28 -2.46 -6.83 -10.90
N ALA A 29 -1.21 -6.35 -10.92
CA ALA A 29 -0.43 -6.22 -12.14
C ALA A 29 -0.19 -7.58 -12.80
N ALA A 30 0.12 -8.62 -12.02
CA ALA A 30 0.27 -9.99 -12.51
C ALA A 30 -1.04 -10.53 -13.09
N ALA A 31 -2.18 -10.31 -12.41
CA ALA A 31 -3.50 -10.70 -12.90
C ALA A 31 -3.86 -10.00 -14.22
N TYR A 32 -3.53 -8.71 -14.35
CA TYR A 32 -3.74 -7.94 -15.58
C TYR A 32 -2.87 -8.48 -16.74
N LEU A 33 -1.59 -8.78 -16.46
CA LEU A 33 -0.70 -9.41 -17.43
C LEU A 33 -1.23 -10.77 -17.89
N LEU A 34 -1.69 -11.62 -16.97
CA LEU A 34 -2.30 -12.90 -17.29
C LEU A 34 -3.57 -12.73 -18.14
N ALA A 35 -4.44 -11.79 -17.79
CA ALA A 35 -5.64 -11.48 -18.57
C ALA A 35 -5.28 -10.97 -20.00
N ALA A 36 -4.22 -10.19 -20.14
CA ALA A 36 -3.72 -9.74 -21.44
C ALA A 36 -3.20 -10.91 -22.29
N VAL A 37 -2.43 -11.82 -21.70
CA VAL A 37 -1.90 -13.01 -22.39
C VAL A 37 -3.02 -13.95 -22.83
N PHE A 38 -4.04 -14.14 -21.99
CA PHE A 38 -5.20 -14.97 -22.31
C PHE A 38 -6.23 -14.27 -23.20
N GLY A 39 -5.99 -13.02 -23.59
CA GLY A 39 -6.91 -12.22 -24.39
C GLY A 39 -8.17 -11.75 -23.65
N ALA A 40 -8.35 -12.10 -22.38
CA ALA A 40 -9.51 -11.77 -21.55
C ALA A 40 -9.54 -10.30 -21.06
N LEU A 41 -8.80 -9.40 -21.72
CA LEU A 41 -8.66 -8.00 -21.34
C LEU A 41 -10.01 -7.26 -21.31
N HIS A 42 -10.96 -7.69 -22.14
CA HIS A 42 -12.33 -7.18 -22.18
C HIS A 42 -13.11 -7.39 -20.86
N LEU A 43 -12.74 -8.38 -20.04
CA LEU A 43 -13.30 -8.55 -18.69
C LEU A 43 -12.58 -7.66 -17.66
N ALA A 44 -11.29 -7.40 -17.85
CA ALA A 44 -10.47 -6.60 -16.93
C ALA A 44 -10.69 -5.08 -17.07
N LEU A 45 -10.89 -4.59 -18.30
CA LEU A 45 -11.15 -3.18 -18.62
C LEU A 45 -12.27 -2.53 -17.79
N PRO A 46 -13.48 -3.13 -17.68
CA PRO A 46 -14.56 -2.53 -16.87
C PRO A 46 -14.30 -2.60 -15.36
N MET A 47 -13.45 -3.52 -14.89
CA MET A 47 -13.07 -3.62 -13.47
C MET A 47 -11.95 -2.66 -13.07
N LEU A 48 -11.15 -2.20 -14.05
CA LEU A 48 -10.03 -1.29 -13.83
C LEU A 48 -10.39 -0.01 -13.05
N PRO A 49 -11.49 0.72 -13.33
CA PRO A 49 -11.85 1.91 -12.55
C PRO A 49 -12.21 1.57 -11.09
N PHE A 50 -12.85 0.42 -10.84
CA PHE A 50 -13.21 -0.01 -9.49
C PHE A 50 -11.98 -0.40 -8.68
N ILE A 51 -11.06 -1.15 -9.30
CA ILE A 51 -9.77 -1.52 -8.69
C ILE A 51 -8.93 -0.27 -8.46
N GLY A 52 -8.93 0.66 -9.42
CA GLY A 52 -8.23 1.95 -9.32
C GLY A 52 -8.72 2.79 -8.14
N ASP A 53 -10.04 2.96 -7.97
CA ASP A 53 -10.60 3.69 -6.83
C ASP A 53 -10.25 3.01 -5.49
N LEU A 54 -10.35 1.69 -5.43
CA LEU A 54 -9.99 0.91 -4.24
C LEU A 54 -8.52 1.09 -3.87
N VAL A 55 -7.62 1.00 -4.86
CA VAL A 55 -6.18 1.20 -4.69
C VAL A 55 -5.88 2.62 -4.23
N LEU A 56 -6.55 3.63 -4.80
CA LEU A 56 -6.34 5.03 -4.47
C LEU A 56 -6.81 5.34 -3.04
N ARG A 57 -7.97 4.81 -2.64
CA ARG A 57 -8.48 4.90 -1.25
C ARG A 57 -7.55 4.22 -0.24
N LEU A 58 -7.04 3.03 -0.58
CA LEU A 58 -6.08 2.32 0.27
C LEU A 58 -4.77 3.11 0.38
N ALA A 59 -4.25 3.63 -0.73
CA ALA A 59 -3.04 4.44 -0.76
C ALA A 59 -3.18 5.70 0.11
N LEU A 60 -4.30 6.42 0.00
CA LEU A 60 -4.58 7.60 0.84
C LEU A 60 -4.66 7.23 2.32
N SER A 61 -5.32 6.12 2.65
CA SER A 61 -5.45 5.65 4.03
C SER A 61 -4.08 5.32 4.65
N ILE A 62 -3.20 4.69 3.87
CA ILE A 62 -1.83 4.36 4.31
C ILE A 62 -0.98 5.63 4.43
N LEU A 63 -1.09 6.57 3.50
CA LEU A 63 -0.41 7.87 3.59
C LEU A 63 -0.83 8.64 4.84
N GLY A 64 -2.12 8.63 5.19
CA GLY A 64 -2.62 9.23 6.42
C GLY A 64 -2.04 8.57 7.68
N LEU A 65 -1.99 7.24 7.71
CA LEU A 65 -1.33 6.49 8.79
C LEU A 65 0.16 6.83 8.90
N MET A 66 0.84 6.92 7.76
CA MET A 66 2.26 7.28 7.71
C MET A 66 2.50 8.70 8.22
N ALA A 67 1.72 9.68 7.76
CA ALA A 67 1.79 11.05 8.24
C ALA A 67 1.54 11.14 9.75
N THR A 68 0.53 10.43 10.24
CA THR A 68 0.22 10.37 11.68
C THR A 68 1.38 9.76 12.47
N ALA A 69 1.96 8.66 11.98
CA ALA A 69 3.12 8.03 12.63
C ALA A 69 4.32 8.98 12.69
N VAL A 70 4.61 9.69 11.60
CA VAL A 70 5.72 10.66 11.53
C VAL A 70 5.47 11.86 12.46
N ILE A 71 4.26 12.43 12.48
CA ILE A 71 3.92 13.54 13.38
C ILE A 71 4.02 13.10 14.85
N PHE A 72 3.50 11.91 15.17
CA PHE A 72 3.56 11.38 16.53
C PHE A 72 5.00 11.10 16.98
N GLU A 73 5.85 10.61 16.08
CA GLU A 73 7.27 10.41 16.33
C GLU A 73 8.01 11.75 16.49
N SER A 74 7.61 12.77 15.73
CA SER A 74 8.14 14.14 15.87
C SER A 74 7.70 14.85 17.15
N LEU A 75 6.52 14.55 17.70
CA LEU A 75 6.02 15.13 18.96
C LEU A 75 6.60 14.44 20.20
N ARG A 76 7.11 13.21 20.03
CA ARG A 76 7.76 12.46 21.09
C ARG A 76 9.21 12.90 21.33
N TYR A 77 9.79 13.63 20.38
CA TYR A 77 11.12 14.23 20.45
C TYR A 77 11.04 15.69 20.93
#